data_AF-A0A3M1D5F2-F1
#
_entry.id   AF-A0A3M1D5F2-F1
#
_cell.length_a   1.000
_cell.length_b   1.000
_cell.length_c   1.000
_cell.angle_alpha   90.00
_cell.angle_beta   90.00
_cell.angle_gamma   90.00
#
_symmetry.space_group_name_H-M   'P 1'
#
loop_
_entity.id
_entity.type
_entity.pdbx_description
1 polymer ?
#
loop_
_entity_poly.entity_id
_entity_poly.type
_entity_poly.pdbx_seq_one_letter_code
_entity_poly.pdbx_strand_id
1 'polypeptide(L)'
;MQDPRPESHGDEPDPRIAEVTDYLVAVRGGAPFLSGADGRLLLVWLDAGVPVPAILAAIDTVAARRRKKRARSRLTLAACRRTVEKVAAKAQPSGAGEGPVVAGSETSLEGSEDPSTRSPGPRKPVAGPLAPFLAELDRAEVPAELLPAFERLRAELGALARTATLHPDALGRAAARCLTAFHQAAWEAAADRHDALRARAAAQLEPVRQAMPEAKFYELVEEVARDLLRQELPAVSARRLWDSLGT
;
A
#
# COMPACT_ATOMS: atom_id res chain seq x y z
N MET A 1 -11.27 -40.15 -37.51
CA MET A 1 -10.05 -39.40 -37.19
C MET A 1 -10.42 -38.42 -36.09
N GLN A 2 -10.12 -38.77 -34.84
CA GLN A 2 -10.25 -37.86 -33.71
C GLN A 2 -8.93 -37.09 -33.61
N ASP A 3 -9.01 -35.77 -33.76
CA ASP A 3 -7.89 -34.87 -33.53
C ASP A 3 -7.50 -34.96 -32.04
N PRO A 4 -6.25 -35.27 -31.69
CA PRO A 4 -5.82 -35.26 -30.30
C PRO A 4 -5.90 -33.80 -29.81
N ARG A 5 -6.86 -33.53 -28.92
CA ARG A 5 -6.92 -32.24 -28.22
C ARG A 5 -5.56 -32.04 -27.53
N PRO A 6 -4.91 -30.88 -27.68
CA PRO A 6 -3.69 -30.60 -26.95
C PRO A 6 -4.02 -30.77 -25.47
N GLU A 7 -3.33 -31.70 -24.82
CA GLU A 7 -3.40 -31.88 -23.38
C GLU A 7 -3.02 -30.54 -22.78
N SER A 8 -4.02 -29.80 -22.26
CA SER A 8 -3.79 -28.61 -21.47
C SER A 8 -2.97 -29.05 -20.28
N HIS A 9 -1.64 -28.93 -20.39
CA HIS A 9 -0.75 -29.03 -19.25
C HIS A 9 -1.33 -28.08 -18.22
N GLY A 10 -1.85 -28.66 -17.15
CA GLY A 10 -2.72 -27.98 -16.21
C GLY A 10 -2.10 -26.67 -15.76
N ASP A 11 -2.96 -25.67 -15.61
CA ASP A 11 -2.72 -24.41 -14.92
C ASP A 11 -2.35 -24.68 -13.45
N GLU A 12 -1.26 -25.42 -13.21
CA GLU A 12 -0.74 -25.63 -11.89
C GLU A 12 -0.03 -24.33 -11.51
N PRO A 13 -0.52 -23.62 -10.47
CA PRO A 13 0.01 -22.31 -10.13
C PRO A 13 1.50 -22.43 -9.83
N ASP A 14 2.30 -21.52 -10.40
CA ASP A 14 3.75 -21.54 -10.22
C ASP A 14 4.09 -21.63 -8.73
N PRO A 15 4.72 -22.73 -8.26
CA PRO A 15 4.93 -22.97 -6.82
C PRO A 15 5.79 -21.88 -6.17
N ARG A 16 6.58 -21.15 -6.98
CA ARG A 16 7.38 -20.00 -6.53
C ARG A 16 6.53 -18.85 -6.03
N ILE A 17 5.34 -18.64 -6.61
CA ILE A 17 4.42 -17.58 -6.19
C ILE A 17 3.85 -17.90 -4.81
N ALA A 18 3.43 -19.15 -4.61
CA ALA A 18 2.90 -19.63 -3.33
C ALA A 18 3.97 -19.49 -2.23
N GLU A 19 5.20 -19.94 -2.49
CA GLU A 19 6.30 -19.86 -1.53
C GLU A 19 6.57 -18.41 -1.04
N VAL A 20 6.71 -17.45 -1.96
CA VAL A 20 6.96 -16.05 -1.59
C VAL A 20 5.76 -15.43 -0.88
N THR A 21 4.55 -15.79 -1.32
CA THR A 21 3.31 -15.29 -0.72
C THR A 21 3.17 -15.76 0.72
N ASP A 22 3.27 -17.08 0.95
CA ASP A 22 3.17 -17.70 2.26
C ASP A 22 4.23 -17.13 3.22
N TYR A 23 5.45 -16.99 2.73
CA TYR A 23 6.54 -16.42 3.51
C TYR A 23 6.28 -14.95 3.90
N LEU A 24 5.84 -14.12 2.97
CA LEU A 24 5.51 -12.71 3.25
C LEU A 24 4.36 -12.59 4.25
N VAL A 25 3.34 -13.44 4.13
CA VAL A 25 2.21 -13.53 5.07
C VAL A 25 2.70 -13.91 6.47
N ALA A 26 3.57 -14.92 6.58
CA ALA A 26 4.17 -15.33 7.84
C ALA A 26 4.96 -14.18 8.50
N VAL A 27 5.81 -13.48 7.74
CA VAL A 27 6.61 -12.35 8.25
C VAL A 27 5.73 -11.16 8.68
N ARG A 28 4.55 -10.97 8.07
CA ARG A 28 3.57 -9.94 8.44
C ARG A 28 2.78 -10.28 9.71
N GLY A 29 2.88 -11.51 10.22
CA GLY A 29 2.08 -11.98 11.35
C GLY A 29 0.68 -12.45 10.94
N GLY A 30 0.54 -13.08 9.77
CA GLY A 30 -0.68 -13.77 9.37
C GLY A 30 -1.73 -12.92 8.66
N ALA A 31 -1.35 -11.80 8.04
CA ALA A 31 -2.26 -11.06 7.16
C ALA A 31 -2.51 -11.90 5.89
N PRO A 32 -3.73 -12.42 5.66
CA PRO A 32 -3.95 -13.60 4.81
C PRO A 32 -3.75 -13.41 3.30
N PHE A 33 -3.43 -12.19 2.83
CA PHE A 33 -3.42 -11.88 1.40
C PHE A 33 -2.23 -11.03 0.96
N LEU A 34 -1.76 -11.33 -0.25
CA LEU A 34 -0.85 -10.49 -1.02
C LEU A 34 -1.69 -9.36 -1.65
N SER A 35 -1.26 -8.11 -1.52
CA SER A 35 -1.96 -7.02 -2.21
C SER A 35 -1.82 -7.21 -3.73
N GLY A 36 -2.80 -6.77 -4.52
CA GLY A 36 -2.70 -6.87 -5.98
C GLY A 36 -1.45 -6.19 -6.56
N ALA A 37 -0.95 -5.13 -5.92
CA ALA A 37 0.31 -4.49 -6.29
C ALA A 37 1.54 -5.36 -5.98
N ASP A 38 1.55 -6.03 -4.82
CA ASP A 38 2.62 -6.97 -4.47
C ASP A 38 2.59 -8.19 -5.42
N GLY A 39 1.41 -8.72 -5.76
CA GLY A 39 1.26 -9.83 -6.70
C GLY A 39 1.84 -9.54 -8.08
N ARG A 40 1.52 -8.37 -8.66
CA ARG A 40 2.10 -7.96 -9.95
C ARG A 40 3.61 -7.79 -9.87
N LEU A 41 4.13 -7.20 -8.79
CA LEU A 41 5.57 -7.02 -8.62
C LEU A 41 6.31 -8.35 -8.48
N LEU A 42 5.71 -9.32 -7.78
CA LEU A 42 6.26 -10.66 -7.65
C LEU A 42 6.38 -11.34 -9.01
N LEU A 43 5.33 -11.31 -9.83
CA LEU A 43 5.37 -11.86 -11.19
C LEU A 43 6.47 -11.22 -12.03
N VAL A 44 6.57 -9.89 -12.02
CA VAL A 44 7.64 -9.16 -12.73
C VAL A 44 9.04 -9.64 -12.29
N TRP A 45 9.24 -9.95 -11.01
CA TRP A 45 10.53 -10.48 -10.54
C TRP A 45 10.76 -11.93 -10.98
N LEU A 46 9.75 -12.79 -10.92
CA LEU A 46 9.87 -14.18 -11.33
C LEU A 46 10.10 -14.30 -12.84
N ASP A 47 9.42 -13.49 -13.64
CA ASP A 47 9.60 -13.39 -15.09
C ASP A 47 11.01 -12.86 -15.45
N ALA A 48 11.55 -11.95 -14.64
CA ALA A 48 12.93 -11.46 -14.77
C ALA A 48 13.99 -12.44 -14.27
N GLY A 49 13.60 -13.66 -13.86
CA GLY A 49 14.53 -14.68 -13.36
C GLY A 49 15.13 -14.36 -12.00
N VAL A 50 14.50 -13.49 -11.20
CA VAL A 50 14.95 -13.23 -9.83
C VAL A 50 14.74 -14.48 -9.00
N PRO A 51 15.79 -15.06 -8.38
CA PRO A 51 15.67 -16.31 -7.65
C PRO A 51 14.85 -16.08 -6.37
N VAL A 52 13.91 -17.00 -6.09
CA VAL A 52 13.06 -16.96 -4.88
C VAL A 52 13.89 -16.74 -3.59
N PRO A 53 15.03 -17.43 -3.36
CA PRO A 53 15.87 -17.17 -2.19
C PRO A 53 16.33 -15.71 -2.04
N ALA A 54 16.58 -14.99 -3.14
CA ALA A 54 16.96 -13.58 -3.08
C ALA A 54 15.79 -12.70 -2.65
N ILE A 55 14.57 -13.03 -3.07
CA ILE A 55 13.35 -12.35 -2.66
C ILE A 55 13.12 -12.55 -1.16
N LEU A 56 13.18 -13.79 -0.67
CA LEU A 56 13.00 -14.11 0.75
C LEU A 56 14.05 -13.41 1.63
N ALA A 57 15.33 -13.44 1.24
CA ALA A 57 16.41 -12.77 1.97
C ALA A 57 16.20 -11.23 2.04
N ALA A 58 15.65 -10.63 0.99
CA ALA A 58 15.30 -9.22 0.97
C ALA A 58 14.12 -8.88 1.91
N ILE A 59 13.10 -9.75 1.96
CA ILE A 59 11.98 -9.64 2.91
C ILE A 59 12.51 -9.65 4.34
N ASP A 60 13.36 -10.61 4.69
CA ASP A 60 13.97 -10.73 6.02
C ASP A 60 14.75 -9.47 6.43
N THR A 61 15.59 -8.98 5.52
CA THR A 61 16.42 -7.79 5.76
C THR A 61 15.57 -6.56 6.05
N VAL A 62 14.51 -6.35 5.25
CA VAL A 62 13.61 -5.21 5.45
C VAL A 62 12.75 -5.40 6.70
N ALA A 63 12.24 -6.60 6.96
CA ALA A 63 11.49 -6.91 8.16
C ALA A 63 12.31 -6.65 9.44
N ALA A 64 13.57 -7.08 9.49
CA ALA A 64 14.48 -6.82 10.60
C ALA A 64 14.71 -5.32 10.81
N ARG A 65 14.96 -4.56 9.72
CA ARG A 65 15.13 -3.10 9.78
C ARG A 65 13.88 -2.40 10.31
N ARG A 66 12.70 -2.84 9.88
CA ARG A 66 11.41 -2.29 10.31
C ARG A 66 11.14 -2.59 11.79
N ARG A 67 11.44 -3.81 12.26
CA ARG A 67 11.37 -4.17 13.68
C ARG A 67 12.25 -3.27 14.53
N LYS A 68 13.51 -3.04 14.12
CA LYS A 68 14.44 -2.13 14.81
C LYS A 68 13.91 -0.69 14.89
N LYS A 69 13.29 -0.20 13.81
CA LYS A 69 12.69 1.14 13.74
C LYS A 69 11.27 1.22 14.32
N ARG A 70 10.70 0.10 14.79
CA ARG A 70 9.29 0.00 15.23
C ARG A 70 8.32 0.58 14.19
N ALA A 71 8.61 0.35 12.91
CA ALA A 71 7.82 0.89 11.82
C ALA A 71 6.41 0.28 11.83
N ARG A 72 5.39 1.13 11.82
CA ARG A 72 3.99 0.72 12.03
C ARG A 72 3.25 0.30 10.75
N SER A 73 3.78 0.64 9.57
CA SER A 73 3.17 0.23 8.30
C SER A 73 3.35 -1.27 8.01
N ARG A 74 2.52 -1.84 7.14
CA ARG A 74 2.70 -3.22 6.67
C ARG A 74 3.95 -3.32 5.81
N LEU A 75 4.66 -4.45 5.90
CA LEU A 75 5.78 -4.77 5.00
C LEU A 75 5.23 -5.06 3.60
N THR A 76 5.71 -4.41 2.55
CA THR A 76 5.28 -4.65 1.15
C THR A 76 6.47 -5.09 0.29
N LEU A 77 6.22 -5.80 -0.81
CA LEU A 77 7.28 -6.16 -1.76
C LEU A 77 7.88 -4.91 -2.40
N ALA A 78 7.09 -3.87 -2.61
CA ALA A 78 7.60 -2.57 -3.05
C ALA A 78 8.68 -2.00 -2.11
N ALA A 79 8.55 -2.19 -0.79
CA ALA A 79 9.57 -1.79 0.18
C ALA A 79 10.84 -2.67 0.12
N CYS A 80 10.73 -3.89 -0.41
CA CYS A 80 11.82 -4.84 -0.60
C CYS A 80 12.62 -4.62 -1.88
N ARG A 81 12.09 -3.90 -2.88
CA ARG A 81 12.66 -3.77 -4.23
C ARG A 81 14.16 -3.50 -4.28
N ARG A 82 14.64 -2.43 -3.64
CA ARG A 82 16.08 -2.08 -3.61
C ARG A 82 16.95 -3.17 -2.98
N THR A 83 16.39 -3.92 -2.03
CA THR A 83 17.11 -5.00 -1.35
C THR A 83 17.13 -6.25 -2.23
N VAL A 84 16.04 -6.56 -2.94
CA VAL A 84 16.00 -7.64 -3.94
C VAL A 84 17.02 -7.41 -5.04
N GLU A 85 17.05 -6.21 -5.65
CA GLU A 85 18.01 -5.85 -6.68
C GLU A 85 19.47 -6.04 -6.19
N LYS A 86 19.77 -5.62 -4.94
CA LYS A 86 21.09 -5.81 -4.33
C LYS A 86 21.44 -7.28 -4.08
N VAL A 87 20.50 -8.09 -3.60
CA VAL A 87 20.74 -9.51 -3.29
C VAL A 87 20.85 -10.32 -4.58
N ALA A 88 19.99 -10.06 -5.57
CA ALA A 88 20.00 -10.72 -6.87
C ALA A 88 21.30 -10.43 -7.63
N ALA A 89 21.77 -9.17 -7.63
CA ALA A 89 23.05 -8.80 -8.25
C ALA A 89 24.25 -9.51 -7.60
N LYS A 90 24.19 -9.80 -6.30
CA LYS A 90 25.24 -10.57 -5.59
C LYS A 90 25.15 -12.07 -5.87
N ALA A 91 23.95 -12.59 -6.11
CA ALA A 91 23.71 -14.01 -6.32
C ALA A 91 24.03 -14.47 -7.75
N GLN A 92 23.97 -13.56 -8.73
CA GLN A 92 24.48 -13.85 -10.07
C GLN A 92 26.02 -13.93 -10.00
N PRO A 93 26.64 -15.09 -10.24
CA PRO A 93 28.08 -15.17 -10.28
C PRO A 93 28.55 -14.32 -11.46
N SER A 94 29.13 -13.15 -11.15
CA SER A 94 29.85 -12.34 -12.13
C SER A 94 30.99 -13.18 -12.72
N GLY A 95 30.70 -13.84 -13.85
CA GLY A 95 31.73 -14.28 -14.77
C GLY A 95 32.43 -13.03 -15.30
N ALA A 96 33.66 -12.82 -14.85
CA ALA A 96 34.68 -11.92 -15.39
C ALA A 96 34.35 -10.42 -15.44
N GLY A 97 35.00 -9.66 -14.54
CA GLY A 97 35.09 -8.21 -14.67
C GLY A 97 35.55 -7.53 -13.39
N GLU A 98 36.82 -7.68 -13.04
CA GLU A 98 37.48 -6.82 -12.04
C GLU A 98 37.42 -5.36 -12.48
N GLY A 99 36.87 -4.51 -11.62
CA GLY A 99 36.88 -3.06 -11.76
C GLY A 99 36.76 -2.40 -10.39
N PRO A 100 37.50 -1.31 -10.12
CA PRO A 100 38.01 -1.02 -8.78
C PRO A 100 37.06 -0.20 -7.89
N VAL A 101 37.26 -0.42 -6.60
CA VAL A 101 36.61 0.19 -5.44
C VAL A 101 36.96 1.68 -5.36
N VAL A 102 35.95 2.56 -5.35
CA VAL A 102 36.11 3.97 -4.98
C VAL A 102 35.45 4.20 -3.63
N ALA A 103 36.31 4.49 -2.64
CA ALA A 103 35.97 4.94 -1.31
C ALA A 103 35.76 6.46 -1.28
N GLY A 104 34.88 6.91 -0.39
CA GLY A 104 34.72 8.32 -0.01
C GLY A 104 33.25 8.62 0.32
N SER A 105 32.90 9.44 1.30
CA SER A 105 33.64 10.11 2.37
C SER A 105 32.58 10.56 3.38
N GLU A 106 32.95 10.53 4.65
CA GLU A 106 32.23 11.18 5.74
C GLU A 106 32.19 12.70 5.53
N THR A 107 31.06 13.32 5.85
CA THR A 107 30.97 14.77 6.08
C THR A 107 30.12 15.01 7.33
N SER A 108 30.84 15.30 8.43
CA SER A 108 30.38 16.15 9.52
C SER A 108 30.10 17.55 8.99
N LEU A 109 29.11 18.23 9.54
CA LEU A 109 29.13 19.68 9.75
C LEU A 109 28.11 20.05 10.84
N GLU A 110 28.67 20.54 11.94
CA GLU A 110 28.00 21.26 13.02
C GLU A 110 27.35 22.54 12.52
N GLY A 111 26.28 22.96 13.21
CA GLY A 111 25.63 24.25 13.02
C GLY A 111 24.74 24.57 14.21
N SER A 112 25.33 25.22 15.21
CA SER A 112 24.65 25.90 16.32
C SER A 112 23.92 27.14 15.80
N GLU A 113 22.65 27.34 16.19
CA GLU A 113 22.05 28.69 16.24
C GLU A 113 21.08 28.84 17.43
N ASP A 114 21.13 30.04 17.99
CA ASP A 114 20.61 30.53 19.27
C ASP A 114 19.06 30.52 19.45
N PRO A 115 18.58 30.48 20.71
CA PRO A 115 17.17 30.62 21.04
C PRO A 115 16.74 32.10 21.08
N SER A 116 16.16 32.58 19.97
CA SER A 116 15.54 33.91 19.89
C SER A 116 14.15 33.94 20.55
N THR A 117 14.03 34.75 21.58
CA THR A 117 12.84 35.12 22.35
C THR A 117 11.79 35.83 21.48
N ARG A 118 10.68 35.16 21.14
CA ARG A 118 9.50 35.78 20.50
C ARG A 118 8.34 35.93 21.47
N SER A 119 7.88 37.17 21.62
CA SER A 119 6.65 37.54 22.35
C SER A 119 5.41 36.91 21.70
N PRO A 120 4.41 36.47 22.50
CA PRO A 120 3.21 35.83 21.99
C PRO A 120 2.22 36.90 21.48
N GLY A 121 2.15 37.05 20.16
CA GLY A 121 1.06 37.78 19.51
C GLY A 121 -0.29 37.05 19.68
N PRO A 122 -1.42 37.70 19.35
CA PRO A 122 -2.76 37.12 19.46
C PRO A 122 -2.84 35.84 18.63
N ARG A 123 -3.02 34.70 19.31
CA ARG A 123 -3.05 33.39 18.66
C ARG A 123 -4.30 33.32 17.80
N LYS A 124 -4.12 33.26 16.46
CA LYS A 124 -5.14 32.78 15.54
C LYS A 124 -5.73 31.48 16.11
N PRO A 125 -7.05 31.26 16.04
CA PRO A 125 -7.64 30.00 16.47
C PRO A 125 -6.87 28.87 15.80
N VAL A 126 -6.21 28.05 16.62
CA VAL A 126 -5.35 26.98 16.14
C VAL A 126 -6.29 25.95 15.54
N ALA A 127 -6.40 25.98 14.21
CA ALA A 127 -7.16 24.98 13.48
C ALA A 127 -6.61 23.61 13.91
N GLY A 128 -7.50 22.71 14.34
CA GLY A 128 -7.10 21.41 14.87
C GLY A 128 -6.26 20.61 13.85
N PRO A 129 -5.56 19.54 14.29
CA PRO A 129 -4.64 18.78 13.44
C PRO A 129 -5.27 18.18 12.17
N LEU A 130 -6.60 17.98 12.14
CA LEU A 130 -7.32 17.51 10.94
C LEU A 130 -7.80 18.63 10.01
N ALA A 131 -7.62 19.90 10.36
CA ALA A 131 -8.13 21.02 9.57
C ALA A 131 -7.60 21.07 8.14
N PRO A 132 -6.30 20.80 7.86
CA PRO A 132 -5.80 20.75 6.49
C PRO A 132 -6.50 19.67 5.67
N PHE A 133 -6.75 18.50 6.27
CA PHE A 133 -7.42 17.39 5.59
C PHE A 133 -8.89 17.67 5.33
N LEU A 134 -9.61 18.25 6.30
CA LEU A 134 -11.00 18.67 6.11
C LEU A 134 -11.11 19.72 4.98
N ALA A 135 -10.19 20.68 4.92
CA ALA A 135 -10.16 21.67 3.84
C ALA A 135 -9.88 21.06 2.46
N GLU A 136 -9.14 19.95 2.38
CA GLU A 136 -8.95 19.17 1.15
C GLU A 136 -10.24 18.44 0.76
N LEU A 137 -10.92 17.80 1.72
CA LEU A 137 -12.22 17.15 1.49
C LEU A 137 -13.28 18.14 1.00
N ASP A 138 -13.28 19.37 1.49
CA ASP A 138 -14.24 20.40 1.08
C ASP A 138 -14.11 20.80 -0.40
N ARG A 139 -12.98 20.52 -1.04
CA ARG A 139 -12.71 20.81 -2.45
C ARG A 139 -12.84 19.59 -3.35
N ALA A 140 -13.08 18.41 -2.78
CA ALA A 140 -13.15 17.18 -3.53
C ALA A 140 -14.44 17.15 -4.36
N GLU A 141 -14.30 16.78 -5.64
CA GLU A 141 -15.44 16.42 -6.47
C GLU A 141 -15.90 15.01 -6.09
N VAL A 142 -17.19 14.86 -5.78
CA VAL A 142 -17.76 13.61 -5.31
C VAL A 142 -18.94 13.24 -6.19
N PRO A 143 -18.98 12.02 -6.76
CA PRO A 143 -20.14 11.52 -7.49
C PRO A 143 -21.42 11.63 -6.67
N ALA A 144 -22.54 11.96 -7.31
CA ALA A 144 -23.79 12.28 -6.63
C ALA A 144 -24.28 11.13 -5.73
N GLU A 145 -24.09 9.89 -6.18
CA GLU A 145 -24.42 8.68 -5.45
C GLU A 145 -23.62 8.50 -4.15
N LEU A 146 -22.43 9.10 -4.05
CA LEU A 146 -21.55 9.00 -2.88
C LEU A 146 -21.68 10.18 -1.90
N LEU A 147 -22.42 11.24 -2.27
CA LEU A 147 -22.57 12.44 -1.44
C LEU A 147 -23.07 12.15 -0.01
N PRO A 148 -24.11 11.32 0.22
CA PRO A 148 -24.59 11.07 1.58
C PRO A 148 -23.54 10.41 2.49
N ALA A 149 -22.74 9.47 1.95
CA ALA A 149 -21.65 8.84 2.69
C ALA A 149 -20.52 9.85 2.96
N PHE A 150 -20.23 10.71 2.00
CA PHE A 150 -19.18 11.72 2.10
C PHE A 150 -19.50 12.82 3.12
N GLU A 151 -20.74 13.29 3.16
CA GLU A 151 -21.21 14.25 4.17
C GLU A 151 -21.12 13.67 5.59
N ARG A 152 -21.47 12.39 5.77
CA ARG A 152 -21.32 11.69 7.04
C ARG A 152 -19.85 11.63 7.46
N LEU A 153 -18.95 11.27 6.55
CA LEU A 153 -17.51 11.25 6.80
C LEU A 153 -17.02 12.62 7.28
N ARG A 154 -17.38 13.71 6.57
CA ARG A 154 -16.99 15.08 6.95
C ARG A 154 -17.51 15.46 8.33
N ALA A 155 -18.77 15.11 8.65
CA ALA A 155 -19.36 15.39 9.95
C ALA A 155 -18.62 14.64 11.08
N GLU A 156 -18.32 13.36 10.90
CA GLU A 156 -17.58 12.55 11.87
C GLU A 156 -16.14 13.04 12.09
N LEU A 157 -15.42 13.32 11.00
CA LEU A 157 -14.06 13.87 11.09
C LEU A 157 -14.05 15.26 11.71
N GLY A 158 -15.05 16.10 11.41
CA GLY A 158 -15.23 17.39 12.06
C GLY A 158 -15.50 17.28 13.57
N ALA A 159 -16.27 16.27 13.99
CA ALA A 159 -16.49 15.99 15.41
C ALA A 159 -15.21 15.52 16.11
N LEU A 160 -14.44 14.63 15.47
CA LEU A 160 -13.13 14.21 15.95
C LEU A 160 -12.15 15.38 16.08
N ALA A 161 -12.11 16.28 15.09
CA ALA A 161 -11.24 17.45 15.10
C ALA A 161 -11.53 18.42 16.25
N ARG A 162 -12.78 18.48 16.73
CA ARG A 162 -13.18 19.28 17.90
C ARG A 162 -12.85 18.61 19.24
N THR A 163 -12.50 17.32 19.23
CA THR A 163 -12.16 16.58 20.45
C THR A 163 -10.71 16.86 20.82
N ALA A 164 -10.50 17.95 21.57
CA ALA A 164 -9.20 18.59 21.80
C ALA A 164 -8.16 17.77 22.60
N THR A 165 -8.49 16.55 23.04
CA THR A 165 -7.68 15.79 24.01
C THR A 165 -7.05 14.51 23.47
N LEU A 166 -7.30 14.14 22.21
CA LEU A 166 -6.72 12.92 21.66
C LEU A 166 -5.25 13.12 21.28
N HIS A 167 -4.40 12.23 21.79
CA HIS A 167 -3.03 12.06 21.30
C HIS A 167 -3.05 11.84 19.77
N PRO A 168 -2.09 12.37 18.98
CA PRO A 168 -2.09 12.28 17.52
C PRO A 168 -2.32 10.87 16.96
N ASP A 169 -1.66 9.87 17.55
CA ASP A 169 -1.86 8.47 17.20
C ASP A 169 -3.30 7.96 17.39
N ALA A 170 -3.97 8.38 18.47
CA ALA A 170 -5.34 7.97 18.76
C ALA A 170 -6.32 8.65 17.80
N LEU A 171 -6.07 9.93 17.49
CA LEU A 171 -6.82 10.70 16.51
C LEU A 171 -6.69 10.09 15.12
N GLY A 172 -5.47 9.79 14.66
CA GLY A 172 -5.24 9.18 13.35
C GLY A 172 -5.90 7.80 13.22
N ARG A 173 -5.89 6.97 14.28
CA ARG A 173 -6.63 5.70 14.31
C ARG A 173 -8.14 5.91 14.25
N ALA A 174 -8.68 6.91 14.94
CA ALA A 174 -10.10 7.22 14.91
C ALA A 174 -10.54 7.69 13.51
N ALA A 175 -9.80 8.63 12.93
CA ALA A 175 -10.04 9.11 11.58
C ALA A 175 -9.92 7.99 10.54
N ALA A 176 -8.92 7.10 10.66
CA ALA A 176 -8.79 5.94 9.77
C ALA A 176 -10.01 5.00 9.83
N ARG A 177 -10.66 4.85 10.99
CA ARG A 177 -11.92 4.08 11.09
C ARG A 177 -13.07 4.76 10.35
N CYS A 178 -13.18 6.09 10.43
CA CYS A 178 -14.16 6.85 9.64
C CYS A 178 -13.94 6.66 8.14
N LEU A 179 -12.68 6.68 7.68
CA LEU A 179 -12.35 6.41 6.27
C LEU A 179 -12.74 4.99 5.85
N THR A 180 -12.46 3.97 6.68
CA THR A 180 -12.89 2.59 6.39
C THR A 180 -14.41 2.49 6.31
N ALA A 181 -15.14 3.09 7.25
CA ALA A 181 -16.60 3.10 7.25
C ALA A 181 -17.16 3.82 6.00
N PHE A 182 -16.53 4.93 5.60
CA PHE A 182 -16.87 5.62 4.36
C PHE A 182 -16.67 4.73 3.13
N HIS A 183 -15.53 4.06 2.98
CA HIS A 183 -15.27 3.22 1.83
C HIS A 183 -16.22 2.02 1.73
N GLN A 184 -16.64 1.46 2.88
CA GLN A 184 -17.67 0.43 2.92
C GLN A 184 -19.02 0.98 2.44
N ALA A 185 -19.46 2.13 2.98
CA ALA A 185 -20.71 2.76 2.57
C ALA A 185 -20.69 3.21 1.10
N ALA A 186 -19.55 3.69 0.59
CA ALA A 186 -19.37 4.05 -0.81
C ALA A 186 -19.48 2.84 -1.73
N TRP A 187 -18.91 1.68 -1.32
CA TRP A 187 -19.08 0.43 -2.03
C TRP A 187 -20.55 0.01 -2.09
N GLU A 188 -21.27 0.08 -0.97
CA GLU A 188 -22.71 -0.23 -0.92
C GLU A 188 -23.55 0.73 -1.78
N ALA A 189 -23.24 2.03 -1.76
CA ALA A 189 -23.95 3.04 -2.54
C ALA A 189 -23.73 2.88 -4.06
N ALA A 190 -22.57 2.37 -4.48
CA ALA A 190 -22.23 2.11 -5.88
C ALA A 190 -22.64 0.70 -6.38
N ALA A 191 -23.68 0.10 -5.78
CA ALA A 191 -24.11 -1.28 -6.09
C ALA A 191 -24.43 -1.50 -7.57
N ASP A 192 -25.03 -0.51 -8.22
CA ASP A 192 -25.33 -0.49 -9.65
C ASP A 192 -24.08 -0.55 -10.55
N ARG A 193 -22.92 -0.14 -10.03
CA ARG A 193 -21.63 -0.12 -10.73
C ARG A 193 -20.77 -1.34 -10.45
N HIS A 194 -21.17 -2.24 -9.55
CA HIS A 194 -20.34 -3.37 -9.12
C HIS A 194 -19.91 -4.26 -10.28
N ASP A 195 -20.83 -4.61 -11.18
CA ASP A 195 -20.52 -5.51 -12.29
C ASP A 195 -19.53 -4.88 -13.27
N ALA A 196 -19.68 -3.58 -13.56
CA ALA A 196 -18.74 -2.84 -14.39
C ALA A 196 -17.35 -2.75 -13.74
N LEU A 197 -17.29 -2.50 -12.43
CA LEU A 197 -16.03 -2.46 -11.67
C LEU A 197 -15.35 -3.83 -11.62
N ARG A 198 -16.09 -4.91 -11.40
CA ARG A 198 -15.59 -6.30 -11.43
C ARG A 198 -15.09 -6.68 -12.82
N ALA A 199 -15.81 -6.35 -13.87
CA ALA A 199 -15.40 -6.63 -15.25
C ALA A 199 -14.06 -5.92 -15.57
N ARG A 200 -13.93 -4.64 -15.18
CA ARG A 200 -12.68 -3.89 -15.33
C ARG A 200 -11.54 -4.48 -14.48
N ALA A 201 -11.83 -4.88 -13.25
CA ALA A 201 -10.86 -5.52 -12.37
C ALA A 201 -10.37 -6.87 -12.93
N ALA A 202 -11.28 -7.73 -13.40
CA ALA A 202 -10.96 -8.99 -14.05
C ALA A 202 -10.08 -8.78 -15.28
N ALA A 203 -10.40 -7.80 -16.14
CA ALA A 203 -9.56 -7.46 -17.28
C ALA A 203 -8.13 -7.02 -16.90
N GLN A 204 -7.95 -6.31 -15.78
CA GLN A 204 -6.61 -5.96 -15.27
C GLN A 204 -5.84 -7.16 -14.71
N LEU A 205 -6.55 -8.16 -14.21
CA LEU A 205 -6.00 -9.36 -13.59
C LEU A 205 -5.87 -10.54 -14.56
N GLU A 206 -6.36 -10.40 -15.80
CA GLU A 206 -6.30 -11.46 -16.80
C GLU A 206 -4.88 -12.07 -16.98
N PRO A 207 -3.78 -11.28 -16.99
CA PRO A 207 -2.43 -11.85 -17.11
C PRO A 207 -2.04 -12.81 -15.98
N VAL A 208 -2.73 -12.77 -14.83
CA VAL A 208 -2.40 -13.56 -13.64
C VAL A 208 -3.44 -14.65 -13.37
N ARG A 209 -4.48 -14.75 -14.19
CA ARG A 209 -5.62 -15.64 -13.96
C ARG A 209 -5.22 -17.12 -13.90
N GLN A 210 -4.37 -17.56 -14.82
CA GLN A 210 -3.88 -18.94 -14.90
C GLN A 210 -2.93 -19.31 -13.75
N ALA A 211 -2.34 -18.33 -13.08
CA ALA A 211 -1.35 -18.56 -12.03
C ALA A 211 -1.96 -18.76 -10.64
N MET A 212 -3.29 -18.82 -10.49
CA MET A 212 -3.93 -18.96 -9.19
C MET A 212 -5.27 -19.72 -9.24
N PRO A 213 -5.69 -20.35 -8.13
CA PRO A 213 -7.01 -20.98 -8.05
C PRO A 213 -8.15 -19.99 -8.32
N GLU A 214 -9.20 -20.45 -8.99
CA GLU A 214 -10.34 -19.61 -9.40
C GLU A 214 -10.98 -18.84 -8.22
N ALA A 215 -11.13 -19.50 -7.06
CA ALA A 215 -11.65 -18.83 -5.85
C ALA A 215 -10.78 -17.64 -5.41
N LYS A 216 -9.46 -17.77 -5.50
CA LYS A 216 -8.51 -16.69 -5.17
C LYS A 216 -8.56 -15.56 -6.20
N PHE A 217 -8.77 -15.90 -7.47
CA PHE A 217 -8.97 -14.91 -8.52
C PHE A 217 -10.20 -14.03 -8.25
N TYR A 218 -11.34 -14.62 -7.88
CA TYR A 218 -12.55 -13.84 -7.55
C TYR A 218 -12.36 -12.93 -6.32
N GLU A 219 -11.69 -13.41 -5.27
CA GLU A 219 -11.31 -12.57 -4.12
C GLU A 219 -10.48 -11.35 -4.56
N LEU A 220 -9.52 -11.55 -5.46
CA LEU A 220 -8.66 -10.48 -5.96
C LEU A 220 -9.42 -9.50 -6.88
N VAL A 221 -10.33 -10.00 -7.71
CA VAL A 221 -11.24 -9.16 -8.51
C VAL A 221 -12.07 -8.25 -7.61
N GLU A 222 -12.62 -8.78 -6.52
CA GLU A 222 -13.39 -8.03 -5.53
C GLU A 222 -12.56 -6.95 -4.81
N GLU A 223 -11.29 -7.24 -4.49
CA GLU A 223 -10.39 -6.25 -3.90
C GLU A 223 -10.03 -5.14 -4.89
N VAL A 224 -9.68 -5.51 -6.14
CA VAL A 224 -9.33 -4.54 -7.19
C VAL A 224 -10.54 -3.69 -7.59
N ALA A 225 -11.74 -4.25 -7.64
CA ALA A 225 -12.97 -3.49 -7.89
C ALA A 225 -13.19 -2.39 -6.82
N ARG A 226 -12.96 -2.71 -5.54
CA ARG A 226 -12.98 -1.72 -4.45
C ARG A 226 -11.85 -0.70 -4.55
N ASP A 227 -10.66 -1.10 -4.99
CA ASP A 227 -9.55 -0.17 -5.25
C ASP A 227 -9.90 0.80 -6.38
N LEU A 228 -10.55 0.35 -7.45
CA LEU A 228 -10.98 1.19 -8.57
C LEU A 228 -11.96 2.28 -8.10
N LEU A 229 -12.93 1.93 -7.27
CA LEU A 229 -13.83 2.91 -6.68
C LEU A 229 -13.08 3.91 -5.78
N ARG A 230 -12.10 3.44 -5.00
CA ARG A 230 -11.26 4.32 -4.16
C ARG A 230 -10.41 5.30 -4.97
N GLN A 231 -10.00 4.93 -6.18
CA GLN A 231 -9.21 5.81 -7.06
C GLN A 231 -10.02 7.02 -7.58
N GLU A 232 -11.35 6.95 -7.58
CA GLU A 232 -12.22 8.07 -7.95
C GLU A 232 -12.27 9.17 -6.89
N LEU A 233 -11.85 8.87 -5.66
CA LEU A 233 -11.86 9.80 -4.52
C LEU A 233 -10.47 9.90 -3.88
N PRO A 234 -9.45 10.41 -4.60
CA PRO A 234 -8.06 10.43 -4.12
C PRO A 234 -7.86 11.28 -2.84
N ALA A 235 -8.74 12.26 -2.60
CA ALA A 235 -8.76 13.05 -1.37
C ALA A 235 -9.12 12.20 -0.13
N VAL A 236 -9.91 11.15 -0.30
CA VAL A 236 -10.30 10.24 0.79
C VAL A 236 -9.32 9.07 0.85
N SER A 237 -8.12 9.32 1.35
CA SER A 237 -7.13 8.25 1.53
C SER A 237 -6.42 8.34 2.87
N ALA A 238 -6.08 7.17 3.43
CA ALA A 238 -5.32 7.09 4.68
C ALA A 238 -3.97 7.79 4.56
N ARG A 239 -3.34 7.77 3.37
CA ARG A 239 -2.09 8.49 3.13
C ARG A 239 -2.27 10.00 3.34
N ARG A 240 -3.26 10.62 2.68
CA ARG A 240 -3.55 12.05 2.83
C ARG A 240 -3.84 12.44 4.27
N LEU A 241 -4.60 11.58 4.98
CA LEU A 241 -4.86 11.74 6.40
C LEU A 241 -3.55 11.80 7.22
N TRP A 242 -2.65 10.83 7.06
CA TRP A 242 -1.38 10.82 7.81
C TRP A 242 -0.44 11.95 7.43
N ASP A 243 -0.34 12.27 6.14
CA ASP A 243 0.43 13.41 5.63
C ASP A 243 -0.06 14.72 6.29
N SER A 244 -1.38 14.87 6.50
CA SER A 244 -1.95 16.05 7.18
C SER A 244 -1.66 16.12 8.68
N LEU A 245 -1.47 14.97 9.33
CA LEU A 245 -1.16 14.88 10.75
C LEU A 245 0.34 15.07 11.06
N GLY A 246 1.19 15.09 10.03
CA GLY A 246 2.63 15.30 10.18
C GLY A 246 3.38 14.13 10.83
N THR A 247 2.88 12.90 10.68
CA THR A 247 3.48 11.66 11.22
C THR A 247 4.07 10.79 10.13
#